data_AF-N8W463-F1
#
_entry.id   AF-N8W463-F1
#
_cell.length_a   1.000
_cell.length_b   1.000
_cell.length_c   1.000
_cell.angle_alpha   90.00
_cell.angle_beta   90.00
_cell.angle_gamma   90.00
#
_symmetry.space_group_name_H-M   'P 1'
#
loop_
_entity.id
_entity.type
_entity.pdbx_description
1 polymer ?
#
loop_
_entity_poly.entity_id
_entity_poly.type
_entity_poly.pdbx_seq_one_letter_code
_entity_poly.pdbx_strand_id
1 'polypeptide(L)'
;MDILEWIKIFFSGISTILLPVFLWWLNRNSNENSKPKLHSDIDLDLKSAKEFESIKDDPSLSRLIKDRFSKKLFNSPNINFDESVFFTGFKDADRLISKYLIYKDRIRLKYDSMGRVSHLEPKASKFQRVCFFISYIFFVSLAVTPFIFFGAYKDYISHYYHAQNLVIAGEFIISPFLFFIIGIFSLIEGGKQSSAIRFIESIENEEIKIDDTDKNHDNSI
;
A
#
# COMPACT_ATOMS: atom_id res chain seq x y z
N MET A 1 -30.58 36.08 4.19
CA MET A 1 -29.66 35.02 3.74
C MET A 1 -30.39 33.72 3.95
N ASP A 2 -30.81 33.11 2.86
CA ASP A 2 -31.79 32.02 2.89
C ASP A 2 -31.13 30.72 3.36
N ILE A 3 -31.90 29.86 4.04
CA ILE A 3 -31.46 28.50 4.45
C ILE A 3 -30.86 27.72 3.27
N LEU A 4 -31.37 27.95 2.06
CA LEU A 4 -30.89 27.34 0.84
C LEU A 4 -29.46 27.78 0.46
N GLU A 5 -29.09 29.03 0.74
CA GLU A 5 -27.73 29.54 0.49
C GLU A 5 -26.74 28.92 1.48
N TRP A 6 -27.13 28.78 2.75
CA TRP A 6 -26.31 28.11 3.76
C TRP A 6 -26.07 26.64 3.42
N ILE A 7 -27.10 25.91 2.98
CA ILE A 7 -26.96 24.52 2.53
C ILE A 7 -26.02 24.41 1.33
N LYS A 8 -26.10 25.34 0.37
CA LYS A 8 -25.21 25.37 -0.81
C LYS A 8 -23.77 25.63 -0.43
N ILE A 9 -23.50 26.60 0.45
CA ILE A 9 -22.14 26.91 0.92
C ILE A 9 -21.55 25.71 1.67
N PHE A 10 -22.37 25.06 2.50
CA PHE A 10 -21.95 23.92 3.29
C PHE A 10 -21.66 22.68 2.41
N PHE A 11 -22.54 22.35 1.46
CA PHE A 11 -22.28 21.28 0.48
C PHE A 11 -21.10 21.61 -0.44
N SER A 12 -20.91 22.88 -0.81
CA SER A 12 -19.76 23.34 -1.60
C SER A 12 -18.45 23.15 -0.83
N GLY A 13 -18.39 23.51 0.46
CA GLY A 13 -17.20 23.32 1.29
C GLY A 13 -16.85 21.84 1.48
N ILE A 14 -17.85 21.00 1.78
CA ILE A 14 -17.68 19.54 1.90
C ILE A 14 -17.22 18.95 0.57
N SER A 15 -17.90 19.27 -0.53
CA SER A 15 -17.58 18.82 -1.89
C SER A 15 -16.13 19.15 -2.27
N THR A 16 -15.67 20.37 -1.99
CA THR A 16 -14.33 20.83 -2.36
C THR A 16 -13.22 20.04 -1.69
N ILE A 17 -13.46 19.49 -0.50
CA ILE A 17 -12.49 18.68 0.25
C ILE A 17 -12.67 17.19 -0.05
N LEU A 18 -13.92 16.71 -0.16
CA LEU A 18 -14.20 15.28 -0.36
C LEU A 18 -13.97 14.82 -1.80
N LEU A 19 -14.25 15.63 -2.83
CA LEU A 19 -14.03 15.21 -4.23
C LEU A 19 -12.57 14.87 -4.51
N PRO A 20 -11.58 15.72 -4.16
CA PRO A 20 -10.17 15.40 -4.40
C PRO A 20 -9.71 14.14 -3.67
N VAL A 21 -10.16 13.93 -2.43
CA VAL A 21 -9.85 12.74 -1.63
C VAL A 21 -10.50 11.49 -2.22
N PHE A 22 -11.75 11.59 -2.67
CA PHE A 22 -12.49 10.50 -3.29
C PHE A 22 -11.92 10.11 -4.66
N LEU A 23 -11.57 11.09 -5.50
CA LEU A 23 -10.91 10.86 -6.78
C LEU A 23 -9.51 10.27 -6.61
N TRP A 24 -8.74 10.75 -5.62
CA TRP A 24 -7.45 10.15 -5.27
C TRP A 24 -7.60 8.70 -4.82
N TRP A 25 -8.61 8.39 -4.01
CA TRP A 25 -8.91 7.03 -3.57
C TRP A 25 -9.33 6.09 -4.71
N LEU A 26 -10.22 6.54 -5.61
CA LEU A 26 -10.62 5.79 -6.81
C LEU A 26 -9.43 5.48 -7.72
N ASN A 27 -8.56 6.47 -7.94
CA ASN A 27 -7.38 6.31 -8.79
C ASN A 27 -6.34 5.37 -8.16
N ARG A 28 -6.25 5.33 -6.83
CA ARG A 28 -5.37 4.40 -6.11
C ARG A 28 -5.81 2.94 -6.24
N ASN A 29 -7.12 2.67 -6.23
CA ASN A 29 -7.66 1.31 -6.34
C ASN A 29 -7.62 0.73 -7.76
N SER A 30 -7.55 1.55 -8.82
CA SER A 30 -7.57 1.02 -10.19
C SER A 30 -6.27 0.30 -10.58
N ASN A 31 -5.14 0.61 -9.92
CA ASN A 31 -3.85 -0.02 -10.20
C ASN A 31 -3.60 -1.34 -9.43
N GLU A 32 -4.37 -1.62 -8.36
CA GLU A 32 -4.21 -2.87 -7.58
C GLU A 32 -4.84 -4.09 -8.29
N ASN A 33 -5.56 -3.91 -9.40
CA ASN A 33 -6.33 -4.96 -10.10
C ASN A 33 -5.69 -5.55 -11.36
N SER A 34 -4.40 -5.29 -11.65
CA SER A 34 -3.71 -6.07 -12.70
C SER A 34 -3.49 -7.49 -12.20
N LYS A 35 -4.51 -8.33 -12.36
CA LYS A 35 -4.41 -9.78 -12.12
C LYS A 35 -3.20 -10.31 -12.88
N PRO A 36 -2.30 -11.07 -12.25
CA PRO A 36 -1.27 -11.78 -13.00
C PRO A 36 -1.99 -12.68 -14.01
N LYS A 37 -1.65 -12.53 -15.30
CA LYS A 37 -2.17 -13.42 -16.34
C LYS A 37 -1.72 -14.83 -16.01
N LEU A 38 -2.71 -15.65 -15.70
CA LEU A 38 -2.55 -17.06 -15.39
C LEU A 38 -2.06 -17.78 -16.66
N HIS A 39 -0.84 -18.31 -16.57
CA HIS A 39 -0.19 -19.26 -17.49
C HIS A 39 -0.07 -18.86 -18.97
N SER A 40 1.18 -18.67 -19.41
CA SER A 40 1.54 -18.80 -20.83
C SER A 40 2.88 -19.50 -20.93
N ASP A 41 2.85 -20.75 -21.40
CA ASP A 41 3.98 -21.58 -21.85
C ASP A 41 5.19 -21.64 -20.91
N ILE A 42 5.27 -22.73 -20.14
CA ILE A 42 6.44 -23.08 -19.30
C ILE A 42 7.75 -22.98 -20.09
N ASP A 43 7.74 -23.31 -21.37
CA ASP A 43 8.91 -23.20 -22.26
C ASP A 43 9.33 -21.74 -22.51
N LEU A 44 8.37 -20.81 -22.56
CA LEU A 44 8.61 -19.38 -22.73
C LEU A 44 9.13 -18.74 -21.43
N ASP A 45 8.62 -19.20 -20.28
CA ASP A 45 9.12 -18.80 -18.96
C ASP A 45 10.56 -19.31 -18.75
N LEU A 46 10.83 -20.57 -19.12
CA LEU A 46 12.16 -21.18 -18.99
C LEU A 46 13.17 -20.53 -19.95
N LYS A 47 12.74 -20.16 -21.16
CA LYS A 47 13.56 -19.35 -22.09
C LYS A 47 13.84 -17.96 -21.52
N SER A 48 12.84 -17.31 -20.93
CA SER A 48 13.00 -15.98 -20.35
C SER A 48 13.91 -15.99 -19.12
N ALA A 49 13.87 -17.05 -18.32
CA ALA A 49 14.79 -17.27 -17.20
C ALA A 49 16.24 -17.46 -17.68
N LYS A 50 16.48 -18.30 -18.71
CA LYS A 50 17.81 -18.49 -19.32
C LYS A 50 18.35 -17.22 -19.97
N GLU A 51 17.50 -16.45 -20.65
CA GLU A 51 17.85 -15.14 -21.21
C GLU A 51 18.23 -14.16 -20.10
N PHE A 52 17.51 -14.16 -18.97
CA PHE A 52 17.82 -13.28 -17.85
C PHE A 52 19.14 -13.65 -17.15
N GLU A 53 19.40 -14.94 -16.92
CA GLU A 53 20.63 -15.43 -16.28
C GLU A 53 21.87 -15.07 -17.10
N SER A 54 21.82 -15.16 -18.43
CA SER A 54 22.94 -14.77 -19.30
C SER A 54 23.21 -13.26 -19.34
N ILE A 55 22.18 -12.43 -19.09
CA ILE A 55 22.27 -10.96 -19.14
C ILE A 55 22.59 -10.34 -17.77
N LYS A 56 22.34 -11.08 -16.68
CA LYS A 56 22.51 -10.62 -15.30
C LYS A 56 23.90 -10.02 -15.08
N ASP A 57 24.94 -10.73 -15.50
CA ASP A 57 26.34 -10.40 -15.26
C ASP A 57 27.03 -9.68 -16.43
N ASP A 58 26.35 -9.49 -17.57
CA ASP A 58 26.95 -8.83 -18.73
C ASP A 58 27.10 -7.30 -18.49
N PRO A 59 28.33 -6.75 -18.39
CA PRO A 59 28.55 -5.34 -18.14
C PRO A 59 28.36 -4.46 -19.39
N SER A 60 28.30 -5.05 -20.58
CA SER A 60 28.16 -4.31 -21.85
C SER A 60 26.72 -3.84 -22.11
N LEU A 61 25.75 -4.43 -21.43
CA LEU A 61 24.33 -4.15 -21.64
C LEU A 61 23.84 -2.98 -20.78
N SER A 62 23.14 -2.05 -21.44
CA SER A 62 22.51 -0.90 -20.79
C SER A 62 21.45 -1.33 -19.77
N ARG A 63 21.32 -0.56 -18.68
CA ARG A 63 20.32 -0.77 -17.62
C ARG A 63 18.89 -0.84 -18.16
N LEU A 64 18.58 -0.07 -19.20
CA LEU A 64 17.27 -0.09 -19.85
C LEU A 64 16.95 -1.43 -20.53
N ILE A 65 17.97 -2.09 -21.07
CA ILE A 65 17.81 -3.41 -21.71
C ILE A 65 17.57 -4.44 -20.60
N LYS A 66 18.38 -4.41 -19.54
CA LYS A 66 18.22 -5.28 -18.37
C LYS A 66 16.83 -5.15 -17.72
N ASP A 67 16.30 -3.93 -17.61
CA ASP A 67 14.93 -3.69 -17.13
C ASP A 67 13.87 -4.31 -18.05
N ARG A 68 14.05 -4.29 -19.39
CA ARG A 68 13.09 -4.93 -20.31
C ARG A 68 13.04 -6.45 -20.12
N PHE A 69 14.19 -7.10 -19.94
CA PHE A 69 14.25 -8.53 -19.65
C PHE A 69 13.65 -8.87 -18.29
N SER A 70 13.84 -8.00 -17.29
CA SER A 70 13.23 -8.14 -15.96
C SER A 70 11.70 -8.11 -16.02
N LYS A 71 11.15 -7.18 -16.79
CA LYS A 71 9.69 -7.06 -17.03
C LYS A 71 9.14 -8.25 -17.79
N LYS A 72 9.92 -8.81 -18.72
CA LYS A 72 9.58 -10.02 -19.47
C LYS A 72 9.56 -11.25 -18.56
N LEU A 73 10.58 -11.40 -17.69
CA LEU A 73 10.73 -12.53 -16.77
C LEU A 73 9.51 -12.69 -15.84
N PHE A 74 9.06 -11.59 -15.23
CA PHE A 74 7.94 -11.62 -14.27
C PHE A 74 6.61 -11.16 -14.85
N ASN A 75 6.55 -10.97 -16.18
CA ASN A 75 5.39 -10.47 -16.91
C ASN A 75 4.72 -9.25 -16.23
N SER A 76 5.53 -8.33 -15.69
CA SER A 76 5.07 -7.18 -14.93
C SER A 76 5.81 -5.91 -15.36
N PRO A 77 5.11 -4.84 -15.75
CA PRO A 77 5.75 -3.60 -16.20
C PRO A 77 6.38 -2.80 -15.05
N ASN A 78 5.99 -3.12 -13.81
CA ASN A 78 6.30 -2.39 -12.60
C ASN A 78 7.49 -2.98 -11.84
N ILE A 79 8.23 -3.93 -12.40
CA ILE A 79 9.45 -4.48 -11.79
C ILE A 79 10.71 -3.88 -12.43
N ASN A 80 11.73 -3.65 -11.60
CA ASN A 80 13.05 -3.16 -12.02
C ASN A 80 14.08 -4.30 -11.97
N PHE A 81 15.21 -4.12 -12.69
CA PHE A 81 16.28 -5.11 -12.72
C PHE A 81 16.84 -5.47 -11.35
N ASP A 82 17.11 -4.47 -10.49
CA ASP A 82 17.63 -4.70 -9.14
C ASP A 82 16.67 -5.56 -8.29
N GLU A 83 15.36 -5.37 -8.46
CA GLU A 83 14.32 -6.12 -7.77
C GLU A 83 14.26 -7.56 -8.28
N SER A 84 14.30 -7.73 -9.61
CA SER A 84 14.35 -9.05 -10.25
C SER A 84 15.59 -9.85 -9.83
N VAL A 85 16.76 -9.21 -9.75
CA VAL A 85 17.99 -9.86 -9.27
C VAL A 85 17.86 -10.29 -7.82
N PHE A 86 17.20 -9.50 -6.97
CA PHE A 86 16.97 -9.85 -5.57
C PHE A 86 16.02 -11.06 -5.45
N PHE A 87 14.88 -11.02 -6.13
CA PHE A 87 13.84 -12.05 -6.01
C PHE A 87 14.19 -13.36 -6.69
N THR A 88 15.00 -13.35 -7.76
CA THR A 88 15.51 -14.58 -8.39
C THR A 88 16.43 -15.40 -7.47
N GLY A 89 16.93 -14.81 -6.38
CA GLY A 89 17.69 -15.55 -5.36
C GLY A 89 16.83 -16.44 -4.45
N PHE A 90 15.49 -16.38 -4.55
CA PHE A 90 14.55 -17.15 -3.75
C PHE A 90 13.86 -18.22 -4.60
N LYS A 91 13.55 -19.36 -3.98
CA LYS A 91 12.89 -20.50 -4.64
C LYS A 91 11.51 -20.15 -5.24
N ASP A 92 10.73 -19.33 -4.53
CA ASP A 92 9.37 -18.95 -4.92
C ASP A 92 9.31 -17.51 -5.48
N ALA A 93 10.22 -17.16 -6.39
CA ALA A 93 10.39 -15.79 -6.91
C ALA A 93 9.08 -15.16 -7.44
N ASP A 94 8.29 -15.88 -8.25
CA ASP A 94 7.05 -15.34 -8.85
C ASP A 94 5.97 -15.03 -7.80
N ARG A 95 5.86 -15.89 -6.79
CA ARG A 95 4.91 -15.72 -5.68
C ARG A 95 5.33 -14.54 -4.80
N LEU A 96 6.63 -14.38 -4.57
CA LEU A 96 7.15 -13.26 -3.79
C LEU A 96 7.00 -11.94 -4.53
N ILE A 97 7.26 -11.90 -5.84
CA ILE A 97 7.11 -10.70 -6.66
C ILE A 97 5.66 -10.27 -6.77
N SER A 98 4.73 -11.19 -7.01
CA SER A 98 3.31 -10.85 -7.05
C SER A 98 2.84 -10.21 -5.75
N LYS A 99 3.31 -10.69 -4.58
CA LYS A 99 3.05 -10.06 -3.28
C LYS A 99 3.81 -8.74 -3.09
N TYR A 100 5.07 -8.65 -3.52
CA TYR A 100 5.88 -7.44 -3.43
C TYR A 100 5.25 -6.29 -4.21
N LEU A 101 4.75 -6.54 -5.41
CA LEU A 101 4.13 -5.52 -6.27
C LEU A 101 2.91 -4.87 -5.62
N ILE A 102 2.18 -5.59 -4.76
CA ILE A 102 1.04 -5.06 -3.98
C ILE A 102 1.52 -4.01 -2.95
N TYR A 103 2.73 -4.17 -2.42
CA TYR A 103 3.28 -3.33 -1.35
C TYR A 103 4.44 -2.44 -1.80
N LYS A 104 4.78 -2.42 -3.10
CA LYS A 104 5.98 -1.78 -3.64
C LYS A 104 6.10 -0.30 -3.25
N ASP A 105 5.00 0.43 -3.24
CA ASP A 105 4.94 1.84 -2.85
C ASP A 105 5.28 2.08 -1.36
N ARG A 106 5.27 1.04 -0.52
CA ARG A 106 5.55 1.10 0.93
C ARG A 106 6.87 0.43 1.34
N ILE A 107 7.58 -0.19 0.39
CA ILE A 107 8.85 -0.86 0.62
C ILE A 107 9.98 -0.05 -0.01
N ARG A 108 11.14 -0.01 0.65
CA ARG A 108 12.37 0.60 0.18
C ARG A 108 13.43 -0.47 -0.01
N LEU A 109 14.18 -0.38 -1.10
CA LEU A 109 15.32 -1.26 -1.36
C LEU A 109 16.54 -0.73 -0.60
N LYS A 110 17.21 -1.60 0.16
CA LYS A 110 18.49 -1.30 0.80
C LYS A 110 19.61 -1.90 -0.06
N TYR A 111 20.60 -1.07 -0.36
CA TYR A 111 21.75 -1.45 -1.17
C TYR A 111 22.96 -1.72 -0.27
N ASP A 112 23.72 -2.76 -0.60
CA ASP A 112 24.99 -3.08 0.02
C ASP A 112 26.14 -2.21 -0.53
N SER A 113 27.33 -2.29 0.07
CA SER A 113 28.55 -1.60 -0.39
C SER A 113 28.94 -1.94 -1.83
N MET A 114 28.49 -3.10 -2.34
CA MET A 114 28.67 -3.51 -3.73
C MET A 114 27.57 -3.00 -4.68
N GLY A 115 26.64 -2.17 -4.21
CA GLY A 115 25.53 -1.64 -5.02
C GLY A 115 24.44 -2.64 -5.37
N ARG A 116 24.43 -3.81 -4.72
CA ARG A 116 23.40 -4.86 -4.87
C ARG A 116 22.32 -4.69 -3.80
N VAL A 117 21.08 -5.05 -4.11
CA VAL A 117 19.99 -5.05 -3.11
C VAL A 117 20.26 -6.17 -2.10
N SER A 118 20.45 -5.81 -0.83
CA SER A 118 20.69 -6.76 0.25
C SER A 118 19.42 -7.12 1.00
N HIS A 119 18.61 -6.11 1.34
CA HIS A 119 17.39 -6.27 2.14
C HIS A 119 16.28 -5.32 1.69
N LEU A 120 15.05 -5.66 2.05
CA LEU A 120 13.87 -4.82 1.92
C LEU A 120 13.62 -4.13 3.25
N GLU A 121 13.42 -2.81 3.26
CA GLU A 121 13.07 -2.05 4.46
C GLU A 121 11.69 -1.40 4.29
N PRO A 122 10.85 -1.35 5.34
CA PRO A 122 9.60 -0.62 5.26
C PRO A 122 9.90 0.89 5.19
N LYS A 123 9.21 1.61 4.30
CA LYS A 123 9.30 3.09 4.25
C LYS A 123 8.76 3.73 5.52
N ALA A 124 7.73 3.12 6.10
CA ALA A 124 7.12 3.58 7.34
C ALA A 124 7.82 3.00 8.55
N SER A 125 8.02 3.82 9.57
CA SER A 125 8.56 3.35 10.84
C SER A 125 7.51 2.56 11.62
N LYS A 126 7.96 1.65 12.51
CA LYS A 126 7.06 0.93 13.43
C LYS A 126 6.25 1.89 14.30
N PHE A 127 6.80 3.08 14.60
CA PHE A 127 6.10 4.14 15.33
C PHE A 127 4.91 4.71 14.54
N GLN A 128 5.05 4.95 13.23
CA GLN A 128 3.93 5.43 12.40
C GLN A 128 2.74 4.46 12.43
N ARG A 129 2.98 3.14 12.47
CA ARG A 129 1.91 2.14 12.63
C ARG A 129 1.15 2.30 13.94
N VAL A 130 1.87 2.53 15.04
CA VAL A 130 1.27 2.76 16.36
C VAL A 130 0.46 4.05 16.35
N CYS A 131 0.97 5.12 15.73
CA CYS A 131 0.23 6.37 15.58
C CYS A 131 -1.09 6.17 14.82
N PHE A 132 -1.11 5.43 13.71
CA PHE A 132 -2.36 5.15 12.99
C PHE A 132 -3.38 4.39 13.84
N PHE A 133 -2.92 3.43 14.64
CA PHE A 133 -3.78 2.69 15.55
C PHE A 133 -4.35 3.55 16.68
N ILE A 134 -3.52 4.42 17.29
CA ILE A 134 -3.95 5.38 18.31
C ILE A 134 -4.94 6.38 17.71
N SER A 135 -4.66 6.92 16.52
CA SER A 135 -5.57 7.82 15.81
C SER A 135 -6.91 7.15 15.54
N TYR A 136 -6.91 5.88 15.11
CA TYR A 136 -8.15 5.12 14.95
C TYR A 136 -8.97 5.07 16.24
N ILE A 137 -8.35 4.66 17.36
CA ILE A 137 -9.04 4.58 18.66
C ILE A 137 -9.60 5.95 19.05
N PHE A 138 -8.80 7.00 18.93
CA PHE A 138 -9.18 8.36 19.29
C PHE A 138 -10.37 8.87 18.45
N PHE A 139 -10.27 8.79 17.13
CA PHE A 139 -11.32 9.30 16.23
C PHE A 139 -12.59 8.47 16.28
N VAL A 140 -12.50 7.14 16.39
CA VAL A 140 -13.71 6.31 16.56
C VAL A 140 -14.38 6.58 17.91
N SER A 141 -13.61 6.80 18.98
CA SER A 141 -14.18 7.16 20.28
C SER A 141 -14.96 8.48 20.20
N LEU A 142 -14.41 9.50 19.53
CA LEU A 142 -15.11 10.76 19.27
C LEU A 142 -16.38 10.56 18.41
N ALA A 143 -16.30 9.73 17.37
CA ALA A 143 -17.43 9.44 16.51
C ALA A 143 -18.58 8.71 17.23
N VAL A 144 -18.26 7.86 18.21
CA VAL A 144 -19.23 7.08 18.97
C VAL A 144 -19.79 7.85 20.18
N THR A 145 -19.09 8.90 20.65
CA THR A 145 -19.51 9.74 21.78
C THR A 145 -20.97 10.22 21.71
N PRO A 146 -21.48 10.71 20.56
CA PRO A 146 -22.89 11.12 20.42
C PRO A 146 -23.89 9.99 20.65
N PHE A 147 -23.51 8.75 20.31
CA PHE A 147 -24.36 7.58 20.50
C PHE A 147 -24.39 7.13 21.96
N ILE A 148 -23.25 7.27 22.67
CA ILE A 148 -23.15 6.97 24.10
C ILE A 148 -23.96 7.98 24.92
N PHE A 149 -23.82 9.27 24.61
CA PHE A 149 -24.45 10.38 25.35
C PHE A 149 -25.65 10.96 24.60
N PHE A 150 -26.47 10.12 23.95
CA PHE A 150 -27.51 10.55 23.02
C PHE A 150 -28.47 11.60 23.58
N GLY A 151 -28.89 11.46 24.84
CA GLY A 151 -29.79 12.42 25.50
C GLY A 151 -29.17 13.82 25.58
N ALA A 152 -28.02 13.93 26.23
CA ALA A 152 -27.30 15.20 26.37
C ALA A 152 -26.91 15.78 25.00
N TYR A 153 -26.48 14.93 24.07
CA TYR A 153 -26.09 15.35 22.73
C TYR A 153 -27.26 15.95 21.93
N LYS A 154 -28.45 15.32 22.03
CA LYS A 154 -29.68 15.84 21.44
C LYS A 154 -30.07 17.18 22.05
N ASP A 155 -29.94 17.33 23.37
CA ASP A 155 -30.24 18.58 24.06
C ASP A 155 -29.31 19.72 23.60
N TYR A 156 -28.02 19.44 23.40
CA TYR A 156 -27.08 20.41 22.81
C TYR A 156 -27.49 20.82 21.39
N ILE A 157 -27.83 19.86 20.52
CA ILE A 157 -28.29 20.17 19.16
C ILE A 157 -29.55 21.04 19.20
N SER A 158 -30.53 20.68 20.04
CA SER A 158 -31.78 21.42 20.19
C SER A 158 -31.54 22.83 20.73
N HIS A 159 -30.65 23.01 21.71
CA HIS A 159 -30.27 24.31 22.25
C HIS A 159 -29.74 25.24 21.16
N TYR A 160 -28.78 24.79 20.36
CA TYR A 160 -28.20 25.61 19.28
C TYR A 160 -29.18 25.82 18.12
N TYR A 161 -30.04 24.85 17.83
CA TYR A 161 -31.12 24.99 16.86
C TYR A 161 -32.11 26.08 17.26
N HIS A 162 -32.58 26.09 18.51
CA HIS A 162 -33.50 27.11 19.02
C HIS A 162 -32.84 28.49 19.15
N ALA A 163 -31.54 28.55 19.39
CA ALA A 163 -30.76 29.78 19.34
C ALA A 163 -30.52 30.32 17.90
N GLN A 164 -31.12 29.70 16.88
CA GLN A 164 -30.92 30.00 15.45
C GLN A 164 -29.45 29.87 14.98
N ASN A 165 -28.60 29.20 15.76
CA ASN A 165 -27.22 28.91 15.39
C ASN A 165 -27.14 27.56 14.65
N LEU A 166 -27.66 27.56 13.42
CA LEU A 166 -27.74 26.37 12.58
C LEU A 166 -26.37 25.80 12.19
N VAL A 167 -25.32 26.63 12.18
CA VAL A 167 -23.95 26.20 11.85
C VAL A 167 -23.44 25.23 12.92
N ILE A 168 -23.52 25.63 14.20
CA ILE A 168 -23.08 24.79 15.31
C ILE A 168 -23.94 23.52 15.39
N ALA A 169 -25.26 23.64 15.24
CA ALA A 169 -26.15 22.48 15.23
C ALA A 169 -25.81 21.48 14.10
N GLY A 170 -25.49 21.98 12.89
CA GLY A 170 -25.04 21.16 11.77
C GLY A 170 -23.68 20.50 12.02
N GLU A 171 -22.75 21.21 12.66
CA GLU A 171 -21.44 20.67 13.03
C GLU A 171 -21.57 19.49 14.02
N PHE A 172 -22.43 19.59 15.04
CA PHE A 172 -22.70 18.48 15.94
C PHE A 172 -23.30 17.26 15.23
N ILE A 173 -24.07 17.46 14.15
CA ILE A 173 -24.62 16.35 13.38
C ILE A 173 -23.55 15.70 12.49
N ILE A 174 -22.64 16.49 11.91
CA ILE A 174 -21.76 16.04 10.83
C ILE A 174 -20.38 15.62 11.31
N SER A 175 -19.86 16.28 12.35
CA SER A 175 -18.55 15.96 12.93
C SER A 175 -18.39 14.48 13.34
N PRO A 176 -19.41 13.78 13.89
CA PRO A 176 -19.26 12.37 14.24
C PRO A 176 -19.01 11.49 13.02
N PHE A 177 -19.68 11.76 11.91
CA PHE A 177 -19.47 11.05 10.65
C PHE A 177 -18.08 11.31 10.08
N LEU A 178 -17.61 12.56 10.14
CA LEU A 178 -16.25 12.91 9.70
C LEU A 178 -15.18 12.20 10.55
N PHE A 179 -15.33 12.22 11.88
CA PHE A 179 -14.41 11.48 12.76
C PHE A 179 -14.46 9.98 12.50
N PHE A 180 -15.64 9.42 12.22
CA PHE A 180 -15.75 8.01 11.86
C PHE A 180 -14.96 7.70 10.58
N ILE A 181 -15.15 8.50 9.54
CA ILE A 181 -14.44 8.37 8.26
C ILE A 181 -12.92 8.45 8.46
N ILE A 182 -12.44 9.45 9.20
CA ILE A 182 -11.00 9.62 9.51
C ILE A 182 -10.46 8.42 10.29
N GLY A 183 -11.23 7.90 11.24
CA GLY A 183 -10.90 6.68 11.98
C GLY A 183 -10.71 5.50 11.04
N ILE A 184 -11.69 5.23 10.17
CA ILE A 184 -11.61 4.13 9.19
C ILE A 184 -10.41 4.28 8.25
N PHE A 185 -10.15 5.48 7.74
CA PHE A 185 -8.96 5.72 6.92
C PHE A 185 -7.66 5.44 7.68
N SER A 186 -7.58 5.84 8.95
CA SER A 186 -6.43 5.56 9.81
C SER A 186 -6.21 4.05 9.99
N LEU A 187 -7.29 3.28 10.15
CA LEU A 187 -7.23 1.82 10.26
C LEU A 187 -6.76 1.17 8.96
N ILE A 188 -7.30 1.59 7.81
CA ILE A 188 -6.93 1.05 6.49
C ILE A 188 -5.46 1.32 6.20
N GLU A 189 -5.00 2.57 6.39
CA GLU A 189 -3.61 2.94 6.16
C GLU A 189 -2.65 2.22 7.12
N GLY A 190 -3.01 2.13 8.41
CA GLY A 190 -2.27 1.34 9.40
C GLY A 190 -2.20 -0.16 9.03
N GLY A 191 -3.30 -0.71 8.52
CA GLY A 191 -3.38 -2.10 8.03
C GLY A 191 -2.46 -2.35 6.84
N LYS A 192 -2.50 -1.48 5.81
CA LYS A 192 -1.61 -1.57 4.65
C LYS A 192 -0.13 -1.52 5.05
N GLN A 193 0.24 -0.64 5.98
CA GLN A 193 1.61 -0.58 6.51
C GLN A 193 1.99 -1.85 7.28
N SER A 194 1.07 -2.37 8.11
CA SER A 194 1.34 -3.60 8.86
C SER A 194 1.53 -4.81 7.94
N SER A 195 0.75 -4.92 6.86
CA SER A 195 0.90 -6.02 5.90
C SER A 195 2.23 -5.96 5.17
N ALA A 196 2.69 -4.76 4.77
CA ALA A 196 4.00 -4.58 4.15
C ALA A 196 5.15 -5.00 5.09
N ILE A 197 5.08 -4.62 6.38
CA ILE A 197 6.08 -5.03 7.38
C ILE A 197 6.08 -6.55 7.55
N ARG A 198 4.90 -7.18 7.71
CA ARG A 198 4.80 -8.64 7.84
C ARG A 198 5.36 -9.36 6.62
N PHE A 199 5.17 -8.80 5.43
CA PHE A 199 5.74 -9.35 4.20
C PHE A 199 7.27 -9.30 4.21
N ILE A 200 7.85 -8.17 4.61
CA ILE A 200 9.31 -8.06 4.75
C ILE A 200 9.83 -9.06 5.78
N GLU A 201 9.20 -9.11 6.97
CA GLU A 201 9.56 -10.07 8.02
C GLU A 201 9.42 -11.51 7.52
N SER A 202 8.44 -11.83 6.66
CA SER A 202 8.32 -13.17 6.08
C SER A 202 9.44 -13.51 5.11
N ILE A 203 9.96 -12.54 4.34
CA ILE A 203 11.10 -12.76 3.44
C ILE A 203 12.39 -12.91 4.24
N GLU A 204 12.58 -12.11 5.28
CA GLU A 204 13.77 -12.21 6.15
C GLU A 204 13.81 -13.55 6.89
N ASN A 205 12.65 -14.11 7.23
CA ASN A 205 12.54 -15.42 7.90
C ASN A 205 12.52 -16.61 6.91
N GLU A 206 12.21 -16.40 5.63
CA GLU A 206 12.31 -17.45 4.60
C GLU A 206 13.80 -17.68 4.25
N GLU A 207 14.46 -18.60 4.98
CA GLU A 207 15.86 -19.01 4.82
C GLU A 207 16.21 -19.71 3.48
N ILE A 208 15.29 -19.81 2.52
CA ILE A 208 15.56 -20.51 1.25
C ILE A 208 16.08 -19.51 0.22
N LYS A 209 17.23 -18.92 0.52
CA LYS A 209 18.11 -18.39 -0.52
C LYS A 209 18.70 -19.59 -1.24
N ILE A 210 18.58 -19.66 -2.56
CA ILE A 210 19.15 -20.77 -3.33
C ILE A 210 20.67 -20.70 -3.12
N ASP A 211 21.18 -21.62 -2.31
CA ASP A 211 22.61 -21.75 -2.08
C ASP A 211 23.23 -22.28 -3.38
N ASP A 212 24.27 -21.62 -3.89
CA ASP A 212 24.98 -21.99 -5.14
C ASP A 212 25.70 -23.36 -5.02
N THR A 213 25.53 -24.07 -3.90
CA THR A 213 26.23 -25.30 -3.52
C THR A 213 25.75 -26.54 -4.30
N ASP A 214 24.59 -26.49 -4.97
CA ASP A 214 24.10 -27.59 -5.81
C ASP A 214 24.77 -27.67 -7.20
N LYS A 215 25.61 -26.69 -7.59
CA LYS A 215 26.35 -26.73 -8.87
C LYS A 215 27.60 -27.63 -8.86
N ASN A 216 27.98 -28.23 -7.73
CA ASN A 216 29.21 -29.04 -7.62
C ASN A 216 29.00 -30.56 -7.62
N HIS A 217 27.77 -31.08 -7.71
CA HIS A 217 27.55 -32.53 -7.59
C HIS A 217 27.32 -33.31 -8.89
N ASP A 218 27.31 -32.67 -10.06
CA ASP A 218 27.02 -33.33 -11.35
C ASP A 218 28.23 -33.53 -12.29
N ASN A 219 29.46 -33.28 -11.81
CA ASN A 219 30.69 -33.56 -12.56
C ASN A 219 31.51 -34.73 -11.98
N SER A 220 30.83 -35.71 -11.38
CA SER A 220 31.43 -37.03 -11.12
C SER A 220 30.38 -38.12 -11.13
N ILE A 221 30.16 -38.72 -12.30
CA ILE A 221 30.15 -40.17 -12.59
C ILE A 221 30.18 -40.34 -14.12
#